data_AF-A0A527CXJ0-F1
#
_entry.id   AF-A0A527CXJ0-F1
#
_cell.length_a   1.000
_cell.length_b   1.000
_cell.length_c   1.000
_cell.angle_alpha   90.00
_cell.angle_beta   90.00
_cell.angle_gamma   90.00
#
_symmetry.space_group_name_H-M   'P 1'
#
loop_
_entity.id
_entity.type
_entity.pdbx_description
1 polymer ?
#
loop_
_entity_poly.entity_id
_entity_poly.type
_entity_poly.pdbx_seq_one_letter_code
_entity_poly.pdbx_strand_id
1 'polypeptide(L)'
;MPEGQFKEGIAGGRLQADQYADNFSDLHPPLDHHEALVESDRCYFCYDAPCMNACPTSIDIPLFIRQISTGNPIGDVTILEARSKAGGLNEYGIAAYKSVDNFAQAEVDYVTAIGGIDIQNGKALGRDYQLFDLIRNYDAVFLGMGLGGVNALRADGEDAAGVINAVEFIAELRQASDLSGLP
;
A
#
# COMPACT_ATOMS: atom_id res chain seq x y z
N MET A 1 26.02 44.56 7.67
CA MET A 1 25.71 44.54 9.12
C MET A 1 24.23 44.92 9.24
N PRO A 2 23.32 44.03 9.63
CA PRO A 2 21.92 44.42 9.79
C PRO A 2 21.78 45.27 11.06
N GLU A 3 21.19 46.45 10.92
CA GLU A 3 20.84 47.35 12.02
C GLU A 3 19.78 46.69 12.91
N GLY A 4 19.98 46.71 14.24
CA GLY A 4 18.88 46.55 15.20
C GLY A 4 18.91 45.37 16.17
N GLN A 5 19.98 44.57 16.25
CA GLN A 5 19.98 43.38 17.14
C GLN A 5 20.15 43.64 18.64
N PHE A 6 20.39 44.88 19.08
CA PHE A 6 20.59 45.18 20.50
C PHE A 6 19.75 46.40 20.93
N LYS A 7 18.48 46.16 21.28
CA LYS A 7 17.64 47.12 22.03
C LYS A 7 17.90 46.94 23.53
N GLU A 8 17.87 48.02 24.30
CA GLU A 8 17.93 47.97 25.77
C GLU A 8 16.67 47.30 26.35
N GLY A 9 16.84 46.21 27.11
CA GLY A 9 15.76 45.47 27.77
C GLY A 9 15.29 44.21 27.01
N ILE A 10 14.26 43.54 27.53
CA ILE A 10 13.63 42.38 26.88
C ILE A 10 12.52 42.88 25.96
N ALA A 11 12.72 42.77 24.65
CA ALA A 11 11.69 43.02 23.65
C ALA A 11 11.28 41.69 22.99
N GLY A 12 9.98 41.50 22.73
CA GLY A 12 9.49 40.34 22.00
C GLY A 12 9.97 40.36 20.54
N GLY A 13 10.96 39.53 20.21
CA GLY A 13 11.50 39.38 18.86
C GLY A 13 10.74 38.36 18.01
N ARG A 14 9.41 38.29 18.14
CA ARG A 14 8.61 37.34 17.36
C ARG A 14 8.67 37.76 15.89
N LEU A 15 9.03 36.82 15.03
CA LEU A 15 9.06 37.03 13.60
C LEU A 15 7.65 37.34 13.10
N GLN A 16 7.57 38.06 11.98
CA GLN A 16 6.33 38.23 11.25
C GLN A 16 5.92 36.89 10.60
N ALA A 17 4.64 36.73 10.26
CA ALA A 17 4.10 35.47 9.77
C ALA A 17 4.74 35.01 8.45
N ASP A 18 5.08 35.94 7.56
CA ASP A 18 5.82 35.71 6.31
C ASP A 18 7.25 35.23 6.57
N GLN A 19 7.94 35.84 7.55
CA GLN A 19 9.28 35.42 7.97
C GLN A 19 9.31 34.00 8.54
N TYR A 20 8.20 33.54 9.16
CA TYR A 20 8.06 32.14 9.53
C TYR A 20 7.89 31.23 8.32
N ALA A 21 7.10 31.63 7.31
CA ALA A 21 6.96 30.83 6.09
C ALA A 21 8.30 30.67 5.36
N ASP A 22 9.08 31.75 5.24
CA ASP A 22 10.38 31.73 4.57
C ASP A 22 11.42 30.91 5.35
N ASN A 23 11.53 31.14 6.66
CA ASN A 23 12.55 30.46 7.49
C ASN A 23 12.28 28.98 7.72
N PHE A 24 11.03 28.53 7.51
CA PHE A 24 10.61 27.13 7.67
C PHE A 24 10.25 26.48 6.33
N SER A 25 10.60 27.11 5.21
CA SER A 25 10.60 26.47 3.91
C SER A 25 11.76 25.47 3.79
N ASP A 26 11.70 24.58 2.81
CA ASP A 26 12.80 23.66 2.52
C ASP A 26 14.07 24.45 2.16
N LEU A 27 15.14 24.22 2.93
CA LEU A 27 16.45 24.84 2.67
C LEU A 27 16.98 24.49 1.27
N HIS A 28 16.68 23.28 0.82
CA HIS A 28 16.96 22.79 -0.52
C HIS A 28 15.66 22.24 -1.11
N PRO A 29 15.17 22.81 -2.22
CA PRO A 29 13.99 22.28 -2.88
C PRO A 29 14.23 20.84 -3.37
N PRO A 30 13.18 20.03 -3.51
CA PRO A 30 13.29 18.70 -4.10
C PRO A 30 13.77 18.80 -5.55
N LEU A 31 14.53 17.78 -6.00
CA LEU A 31 14.94 17.67 -7.40
C LEU A 31 13.71 17.59 -8.31
N ASP A 32 13.75 18.28 -9.43
CA ASP A 32 12.78 18.04 -10.49
C ASP A 32 13.03 16.68 -11.17
N HIS A 33 12.13 16.27 -12.07
CA HIS A 33 12.25 14.97 -12.73
C HIS A 33 13.53 14.82 -13.57
N HIS A 34 13.98 15.90 -14.23
CA HIS A 34 15.20 15.85 -15.03
C HIS A 34 16.44 15.79 -14.14
N GLU A 35 16.49 16.62 -13.10
CA GLU A 35 17.57 16.63 -12.11
C GLU A 35 17.69 15.28 -11.39
N ALA A 36 16.56 14.67 -10.99
CA ALA A 36 16.54 13.36 -10.36
C ALA A 36 17.09 12.26 -11.29
N LEU A 37 16.75 12.32 -12.58
CA LEU A 37 17.27 11.37 -13.57
C LEU A 37 18.78 11.54 -13.75
N VAL A 38 19.27 12.77 -13.90
CA VAL A 38 20.71 13.06 -14.01
C VAL A 38 21.49 12.65 -12.76
N GLU A 39 20.93 12.86 -11.57
CA GLU A 39 21.59 12.46 -10.32
C GLU A 39 21.57 10.93 -10.14
N SER A 40 20.52 10.24 -10.62
CA SER A 40 20.44 8.78 -10.56
C SER A 40 21.53 8.07 -11.38
N ASP A 41 21.97 8.67 -12.49
CA ASP A 41 23.04 8.15 -13.35
C ASP A 41 24.42 8.13 -12.66
N ARG A 42 24.56 8.79 -11.52
CA ARG A 42 25.80 8.84 -10.74
C ARG A 42 25.97 7.65 -9.80
N CYS A 43 24.94 6.83 -9.63
CA CYS A 43 25.03 5.61 -8.84
C CYS A 43 25.87 4.55 -9.55
N TYR A 44 26.83 3.97 -8.84
CA TYR A 44 27.70 2.92 -9.37
C TYR A 44 27.08 1.50 -9.34
N PHE A 45 25.89 1.34 -8.77
CA PHE A 45 25.21 0.04 -8.61
C PHE A 45 26.11 -1.05 -7.99
N CYS A 46 26.77 -0.71 -6.89
CA CYS A 46 27.70 -1.58 -6.17
C CYS A 46 27.02 -2.88 -5.72
N TYR A 47 27.72 -4.02 -5.85
CA TYR A 47 27.26 -5.33 -5.36
C TYR A 47 27.08 -5.35 -3.83
N ASP A 48 28.11 -4.96 -3.08
CA ASP A 48 28.06 -4.80 -1.61
C ASP A 48 27.80 -3.34 -1.25
N ALA A 49 26.61 -2.85 -1.60
CA ALA A 49 26.26 -1.44 -1.48
C ALA A 49 26.44 -0.89 -0.04
N PRO A 50 27.46 -0.05 0.23
CA PRO A 50 27.72 0.44 1.58
C PRO A 50 26.60 1.35 2.08
N CYS A 51 25.88 1.99 1.15
CA CYS A 51 24.70 2.79 1.46
C CYS A 51 23.57 1.96 2.08
N MET A 52 23.34 0.72 1.62
CA MET A 52 22.34 -0.17 2.21
C MET A 52 22.75 -0.59 3.63
N ASN A 53 24.02 -0.96 3.82
CA ASN A 53 24.55 -1.35 5.13
C ASN A 53 24.49 -0.22 6.16
N ALA A 54 24.61 1.03 5.72
CA ALA A 54 24.51 2.21 6.59
C ALA A 54 23.07 2.64 6.87
N CYS A 55 22.09 2.18 6.08
CA CYS A 55 20.69 2.59 6.19
C CYS A 55 19.99 1.85 7.36
N PRO A 56 19.50 2.55 8.39
CA PRO A 56 18.84 1.90 9.54
C PRO A 56 17.56 1.11 9.17
N THR A 57 16.91 1.49 8.07
CA THR A 57 15.68 0.87 7.57
C THR A 57 15.93 -0.11 6.43
N SER A 58 17.21 -0.35 6.06
CA SER A 58 17.58 -1.31 5.02
C SER A 58 16.91 -1.06 3.66
N ILE A 59 16.76 0.21 3.28
CA ILE A 59 16.27 0.58 1.94
C ILE A 59 17.24 0.04 0.89
N ASP A 60 16.72 -0.59 -0.16
CA ASP A 60 17.49 -0.98 -1.34
C ASP A 60 17.80 0.24 -2.21
N ILE A 61 18.81 1.00 -1.76
CA ILE A 61 19.23 2.27 -2.39
C ILE A 61 19.60 2.08 -3.87
N PRO A 62 20.43 1.10 -4.25
CA PRO A 62 20.75 0.87 -5.66
C PRO A 62 19.52 0.56 -6.52
N LEU A 63 18.59 -0.26 -6.03
CA LEU A 63 17.41 -0.65 -6.81
C LEU A 63 16.46 0.52 -7.06
N PHE A 64 16.13 1.33 -6.04
CA PHE A 64 15.23 2.46 -6.26
C PHE A 64 15.90 3.54 -7.14
N ILE A 65 17.21 3.76 -7.02
CA ILE A 65 17.92 4.68 -7.91
C ILE A 65 17.88 4.17 -9.36
N ARG A 66 18.00 2.86 -9.57
CA ARG A 66 17.84 2.26 -10.90
C ARG A 66 16.43 2.44 -11.47
N GLN A 67 15.42 2.35 -10.62
CA GLN A 67 14.04 2.62 -11.00
C GLN A 67 13.87 4.07 -11.48
N ILE A 68 14.49 5.05 -10.80
CA ILE A 68 14.54 6.44 -11.27
C ILE A 68 15.27 6.55 -12.62
N SER A 69 16.46 5.95 -12.76
CA SER A 69 17.28 6.06 -13.96
C SER A 69 16.62 5.43 -15.20
N THR A 70 15.76 4.42 -15.00
CA THR A 70 15.00 3.76 -16.07
C THR A 70 13.63 4.41 -16.33
N GLY A 71 13.32 5.53 -15.67
CA GLY A 71 12.03 6.23 -15.84
C GLY A 71 10.85 5.50 -15.21
N ASN A 72 11.10 4.61 -14.25
CA ASN A 72 10.07 3.87 -13.50
C ASN A 72 10.12 4.18 -11.99
N PRO A 73 10.02 5.46 -11.55
CA PRO A 73 10.18 5.83 -10.13
C PRO A 73 9.06 5.36 -9.21
N ILE A 74 7.94 4.86 -9.75
CA ILE A 74 6.76 4.42 -8.99
C ILE A 74 6.59 2.88 -9.05
N GLY A 75 6.98 2.23 -10.14
CA GLY A 75 6.63 0.84 -10.42
C GLY A 75 5.27 0.72 -11.14
N ASP A 76 5.02 -0.44 -11.75
CA ASP A 76 3.71 -0.81 -12.31
C ASP A 76 3.35 -2.20 -11.79
N VAL A 77 2.30 -2.28 -10.98
CA VAL A 77 1.85 -3.48 -10.29
C VAL A 77 0.37 -3.70 -10.58
N THR A 78 0.03 -4.86 -11.14
CA THR A 78 -1.36 -5.31 -11.24
C THR A 78 -1.68 -6.33 -10.16
N ILE A 79 -2.70 -6.06 -9.36
CA ILE A 79 -3.28 -7.01 -8.39
C ILE A 79 -4.52 -7.65 -9.00
N LEU A 80 -4.51 -8.97 -9.15
CA LEU A 80 -5.66 -9.74 -9.64
C LEU A 80 -6.43 -10.30 -8.45
N GLU A 81 -7.63 -9.79 -8.20
CA GLU A 81 -8.48 -10.16 -7.06
C GLU A 81 -9.70 -10.95 -7.54
N ALA A 82 -9.94 -12.12 -6.94
CA ALA A 82 -11.03 -13.00 -7.34
C ALA A 82 -12.43 -12.46 -6.99
N ARG A 83 -12.54 -11.73 -5.87
CA ARG A 83 -13.78 -11.14 -5.36
C ARG A 83 -14.06 -9.77 -5.99
N SER A 84 -15.25 -9.23 -5.71
CA SER A 84 -15.71 -7.94 -6.24
C SER A 84 -15.03 -6.72 -5.61
N LYS A 85 -14.54 -6.85 -4.38
CA LYS A 85 -13.74 -5.84 -3.67
C LYS A 85 -12.43 -6.44 -3.16
N ALA A 86 -11.38 -5.63 -3.12
CA ALA A 86 -10.10 -5.99 -2.51
C ALA A 86 -10.15 -5.90 -0.98
N GLY A 87 -9.12 -6.44 -0.31
CA GLY A 87 -9.00 -6.42 1.16
C GLY A 87 -9.13 -7.79 1.83
N GLY A 88 -9.43 -8.86 1.08
CA GLY A 88 -9.40 -10.23 1.58
C GLY A 88 -10.22 -10.43 2.86
N LEU A 89 -9.68 -11.14 3.85
CA LEU A 89 -10.41 -11.39 5.10
C LEU A 89 -10.68 -10.11 5.92
N ASN A 90 -9.97 -9.00 5.69
CA ASN A 90 -10.33 -7.74 6.35
C ASN A 90 -11.66 -7.20 5.80
N GLU A 91 -11.93 -7.41 4.51
CA GLU A 91 -13.19 -7.03 3.85
C GLU A 91 -14.30 -8.08 4.06
N TYR A 92 -13.99 -9.38 4.08
CA TYR A 92 -15.00 -10.45 4.07
C TYR A 92 -15.03 -11.34 5.33
N GLY A 93 -13.97 -11.39 6.14
CA GLY A 93 -13.79 -12.40 7.19
C GLY A 93 -13.77 -11.87 8.63
N ILE A 94 -13.40 -10.61 8.85
CA ILE A 94 -13.39 -10.00 10.19
C ILE A 94 -14.80 -9.54 10.53
N ALA A 95 -15.32 -9.92 11.69
CA ALA A 95 -16.66 -9.51 12.13
C ALA A 95 -16.85 -7.97 12.06
N ALA A 96 -18.01 -7.51 11.60
CA ALA A 96 -18.30 -6.10 11.32
C ALA A 96 -18.00 -5.15 12.49
N TYR A 97 -18.22 -5.60 13.72
CA TYR A 97 -17.95 -4.79 14.93
C TYR A 97 -16.45 -4.65 15.28
N LYS A 98 -15.55 -5.42 14.66
CA LYS A 98 -14.09 -5.31 14.87
C LYS A 98 -13.40 -4.46 13.80
N SER A 99 -14.00 -4.39 12.61
CA SER A 99 -13.51 -3.61 11.47
C SER A 99 -14.62 -2.68 11.02
N VAL A 100 -14.75 -1.57 11.76
CA VAL A 100 -15.76 -0.53 11.54
C VAL A 100 -15.30 0.48 10.48
N ASP A 101 -16.18 1.43 10.14
CA ASP A 101 -15.85 2.62 9.33
C ASP A 101 -15.20 2.31 7.97
N ASN A 102 -15.59 1.18 7.36
CA ASN A 102 -15.06 0.75 6.07
C ASN A 102 -13.53 0.62 6.04
N PHE A 103 -12.91 0.30 7.19
CA PHE A 103 -11.46 0.25 7.39
C PHE A 103 -10.71 -0.48 6.27
N ALA A 104 -11.17 -1.66 5.86
CA ALA A 104 -10.50 -2.45 4.84
C ALA A 104 -10.38 -1.71 3.49
N GLN A 105 -11.45 -1.06 3.02
CA GLN A 105 -11.39 -0.28 1.79
C GLN A 105 -10.59 1.00 1.98
N ALA A 106 -10.68 1.66 3.14
CA ALA A 106 -9.88 2.86 3.41
C ALA A 106 -8.37 2.58 3.33
N GLU A 107 -7.92 1.42 3.84
CA GLU A 107 -6.52 0.98 3.71
C GLU A 107 -6.15 0.64 2.26
N VAL A 108 -7.04 -0.01 1.51
CA VAL A 108 -6.83 -0.29 0.07
C VAL A 108 -6.71 1.01 -0.72
N ASP A 109 -7.60 1.97 -0.47
CA ASP A 109 -7.60 3.28 -1.11
C ASP A 109 -6.33 4.06 -0.74
N TYR A 110 -5.91 4.00 0.52
CA TYR A 110 -4.68 4.64 0.99
C TYR A 110 -3.44 4.09 0.27
N VAL A 111 -3.31 2.77 0.17
CA VAL A 111 -2.16 2.13 -0.51
C VAL A 111 -2.20 2.39 -2.01
N THR A 112 -3.35 2.31 -2.66
CA THR A 112 -3.47 2.52 -4.10
C THR A 112 -3.30 3.99 -4.50
N ALA A 113 -3.54 4.94 -3.59
CA ALA A 113 -3.27 6.36 -3.81
C ALA A 113 -1.79 6.70 -4.03
N ILE A 114 -0.86 5.79 -3.73
CA ILE A 114 0.57 5.92 -4.06
C ILE A 114 0.77 6.01 -5.60
N GLY A 115 -0.13 5.38 -6.38
CA GLY A 115 0.00 5.26 -7.83
C GLY A 115 0.82 4.05 -8.26
N GLY A 116 0.73 3.67 -9.53
CA GLY A 116 1.40 2.49 -10.08
C GLY A 116 0.84 1.15 -9.60
N ILE A 117 -0.34 1.14 -8.96
CA ILE A 117 -1.02 -0.06 -8.49
C ILE A 117 -2.42 -0.11 -9.12
N ASP A 118 -2.65 -1.08 -10.01
CA ASP A 118 -3.94 -1.37 -10.63
C ASP A 118 -4.57 -2.61 -9.99
N ILE A 119 -5.79 -2.51 -9.46
CA ILE A 119 -6.51 -3.65 -8.89
C ILE A 119 -7.61 -4.07 -9.87
N GLN A 120 -7.52 -5.31 -10.36
CA GLN A 120 -8.53 -5.91 -11.22
C GLN A 120 -9.35 -6.92 -10.43
N ASN A 121 -10.52 -6.48 -9.98
CA ASN A 121 -11.49 -7.32 -9.28
C ASN A 121 -12.19 -8.32 -10.21
N GLY A 122 -12.73 -9.40 -9.63
CA GLY A 122 -13.39 -10.46 -10.37
C GLY A 122 -12.46 -11.31 -11.24
N LYS A 123 -11.15 -11.31 -10.99
CA LYS A 123 -10.13 -12.05 -11.75
C LYS A 123 -9.55 -13.19 -10.89
N ALA A 124 -10.04 -14.39 -11.10
CA ALA A 124 -9.64 -15.58 -10.35
C ALA A 124 -8.69 -16.49 -11.14
N LEU A 125 -7.57 -16.85 -10.50
CA LEU A 125 -6.64 -17.86 -11.00
C LEU A 125 -7.35 -19.21 -11.19
N GLY A 126 -7.15 -19.84 -12.35
CA GLY A 126 -7.79 -21.09 -12.74
C GLY A 126 -9.14 -20.91 -13.45
N ARG A 127 -9.86 -19.81 -13.21
CA ARG A 127 -11.12 -19.46 -13.90
C ARG A 127 -10.89 -18.50 -15.06
N ASP A 128 -10.20 -17.39 -14.81
CA ASP A 128 -10.05 -16.27 -15.76
C ASP A 128 -8.66 -16.24 -16.41
N TYR A 129 -7.64 -16.78 -15.74
CA TYR A 129 -6.26 -16.87 -16.22
C TYR A 129 -5.56 -18.09 -15.60
N GLN A 130 -4.49 -18.56 -16.23
CA GLN A 130 -3.64 -19.63 -15.72
C GLN A 130 -2.31 -19.08 -15.20
N LEU A 131 -1.62 -19.83 -14.34
CA LEU A 131 -0.31 -19.42 -13.81
C LEU A 131 0.71 -19.19 -14.93
N PHE A 132 0.62 -19.95 -16.01
CA PHE A 132 1.48 -19.79 -17.19
C PHE A 132 1.29 -18.42 -17.87
N ASP A 133 0.06 -17.90 -17.92
CA ASP A 133 -0.21 -16.58 -18.48
C ASP A 133 0.49 -15.49 -17.67
N LEU A 134 0.51 -15.64 -16.34
CA LEU A 134 1.17 -14.68 -15.45
C LEU A 134 2.68 -14.66 -15.66
N ILE A 135 3.31 -15.84 -15.69
CA ILE A 135 4.77 -15.97 -15.90
C ILE A 135 5.19 -15.39 -17.26
N ARG A 136 4.31 -15.47 -18.26
CA ARG A 136 4.59 -14.96 -19.60
C ARG A 136 4.44 -13.44 -19.68
N ASN A 137 3.46 -12.87 -18.98
CA ASN A 137 3.03 -11.49 -19.19
C ASN A 137 3.59 -10.50 -18.14
N TYR A 138 4.16 -11.00 -17.05
CA TYR A 138 4.70 -10.17 -15.97
C TYR A 138 6.15 -10.55 -15.68
N ASP A 139 6.98 -9.55 -15.35
CA ASP A 139 8.39 -9.74 -15.01
C ASP A 139 8.57 -10.53 -13.70
N ALA A 140 7.60 -10.41 -12.78
CA ALA A 140 7.56 -11.13 -11.52
C ALA A 140 6.12 -11.42 -11.09
N VAL A 141 5.92 -12.51 -10.35
CA VAL A 141 4.60 -12.94 -9.86
C VAL A 141 4.69 -13.21 -8.36
N PHE A 142 3.81 -12.58 -7.58
CA PHE A 142 3.60 -12.87 -6.16
C PHE A 142 2.23 -13.54 -5.95
N LEU A 143 2.23 -14.71 -5.31
CA LEU A 143 1.00 -15.45 -4.99
C LEU A 143 0.58 -15.19 -3.55
N GLY A 144 -0.34 -14.23 -3.37
CA GLY A 144 -0.86 -13.79 -2.07
C GLY A 144 -2.30 -14.22 -1.78
N MET A 145 -2.79 -15.32 -2.35
CA MET A 145 -4.22 -15.70 -2.30
C MET A 145 -4.70 -16.27 -0.95
N GLY A 146 -3.80 -16.45 0.01
CA GLY A 146 -4.13 -16.96 1.35
C GLY A 146 -4.74 -18.36 1.35
N LEU A 147 -5.49 -18.67 2.42
CA LEU A 147 -6.20 -19.94 2.61
C LEU A 147 -7.71 -19.68 2.59
N GLY A 148 -8.36 -19.94 1.46
CA GLY A 148 -9.82 -19.74 1.31
C GLY A 148 -10.68 -20.91 1.80
N GLY A 149 -10.09 -22.09 1.97
CA GLY A 149 -10.81 -23.28 2.44
C GLY A 149 -10.98 -23.30 3.96
N VAL A 150 -12.12 -23.81 4.41
CA VAL A 150 -12.30 -24.20 5.82
C VAL A 150 -12.07 -25.70 5.97
N ASN A 151 -11.56 -26.11 7.12
CA ASN A 151 -11.43 -27.53 7.42
C ASN A 151 -12.82 -28.12 7.68
N ALA A 152 -13.16 -29.22 7.02
CA ALA A 152 -14.34 -30.01 7.33
C ALA A 152 -14.25 -30.55 8.76
N LEU A 153 -15.38 -30.58 9.47
CA LEU A 153 -15.46 -31.15 10.81
C LEU A 153 -15.30 -32.68 10.76
N ARG A 154 -15.68 -33.30 9.64
CA ARG A 154 -15.68 -34.76 9.39
C ARG A 154 -16.49 -35.51 10.44
N ALA A 155 -17.62 -34.95 10.83
CA ALA A 155 -18.52 -35.51 11.83
C ALA A 155 -19.90 -35.81 11.23
N ASP A 156 -20.58 -36.80 11.81
CA ASP A 156 -21.94 -37.14 11.41
C ASP A 156 -22.87 -35.92 11.57
N GLY A 157 -23.58 -35.56 10.49
CA GLY A 157 -24.49 -34.42 10.48
C GLY A 157 -23.84 -33.06 10.15
N GLU A 158 -22.58 -33.03 9.68
CA GLU A 158 -21.91 -31.77 9.29
C GLU A 158 -22.61 -31.02 8.14
N ASP A 159 -23.38 -31.74 7.31
CA ASP A 159 -24.16 -31.17 6.19
C ASP A 159 -25.64 -30.92 6.57
N ALA A 160 -26.00 -30.94 7.85
CA ALA A 160 -27.38 -30.73 8.28
C ALA A 160 -27.87 -29.30 7.99
N ALA A 161 -29.18 -29.15 7.76
CA ALA A 161 -29.80 -27.84 7.54
C ALA A 161 -29.53 -26.89 8.73
N GLY A 162 -29.01 -25.70 8.45
CA GLY A 162 -28.61 -24.70 9.46
C GLY A 162 -27.15 -24.80 9.91
N VAL A 163 -26.40 -25.81 9.47
CA VAL A 163 -24.94 -25.86 9.66
C VAL A 163 -24.28 -25.15 8.48
N ILE A 164 -23.61 -24.03 8.75
CA ILE A 164 -23.03 -23.15 7.73
C ILE A 164 -21.56 -22.90 8.01
N ASN A 165 -20.78 -22.81 6.95
CA ASN A 165 -19.39 -22.38 7.00
C ASN A 165 -19.27 -20.98 7.61
N ALA A 166 -18.51 -20.83 8.69
CA ALA A 166 -18.34 -19.56 9.38
C ALA A 166 -17.79 -18.43 8.49
N VAL A 167 -16.82 -18.72 7.61
CA VAL A 167 -16.22 -17.72 6.72
C VAL A 167 -17.22 -17.28 5.66
N GLU A 168 -18.02 -18.21 5.13
CA GLU A 168 -19.08 -17.92 4.17
C GLU A 168 -20.19 -17.09 4.81
N PHE A 169 -20.67 -17.50 5.99
CA PHE A 169 -21.67 -16.77 6.75
C PHE A 169 -21.22 -15.35 7.09
N ILE A 170 -19.97 -15.16 7.56
CA ILE A 170 -19.45 -13.82 7.86
C ILE A 170 -19.32 -12.99 6.57
N ALA A 171 -18.89 -13.59 5.46
CA ALA A 171 -18.80 -12.89 4.19
C ALA A 171 -20.18 -12.42 3.70
N GLU A 172 -21.21 -13.28 3.76
CA GLU A 172 -22.59 -12.91 3.43
C GLU A 172 -23.12 -11.81 4.34
N LEU A 173 -22.98 -11.99 5.66
CA LEU A 173 -23.37 -11.01 6.68
C LEU A 173 -22.77 -9.62 6.38
N ARG A 174 -21.50 -9.58 5.98
CA ARG A 174 -20.78 -8.31 5.72
C ARG A 174 -21.14 -7.66 4.40
N GLN A 175 -21.51 -8.45 3.40
CA GLN A 175 -21.84 -7.93 2.06
C GLN A 175 -23.36 -7.75 1.85
N ALA A 176 -24.19 -8.19 2.80
CA ALA A 176 -25.62 -8.02 2.77
C ALA A 176 -26.03 -6.55 2.96
N SER A 177 -26.91 -6.05 2.08
CA SER A 177 -27.55 -4.75 2.24
C SER A 177 -28.73 -4.76 3.21
N ASP A 178 -29.31 -5.94 3.47
CA ASP A 178 -30.42 -6.17 4.39
C ASP A 178 -30.10 -7.38 5.28
N LEU A 179 -29.95 -7.12 6.58
CA LEU A 179 -29.59 -8.14 7.56
C LEU A 179 -30.80 -9.00 7.98
N SER A 180 -32.03 -8.56 7.70
CA SER A 180 -33.24 -9.27 8.13
C SER A 180 -33.51 -10.57 7.35
N GLY A 181 -32.87 -10.73 6.19
CA GLY A 181 -32.97 -11.91 5.33
C GLY A 181 -31.85 -12.93 5.52
N LEU A 182 -30.93 -12.70 6.47
CA LEU A 182 -29.87 -13.67 6.77
C LEU A 182 -30.44 -14.88 7.55
N PRO A 183 -29.89 -16.09 7.31
CA PRO A 183 -30.34 -17.32 7.96
C PRO A 183 -30.18 -17.32 9.49
#